data_AF-A0A354JU76-F1
#
_entry.id   AF-A0A354JU76-F1
#
_cell.length_a   1.000
_cell.length_b   1.000
_cell.length_c   1.000
_cell.angle_alpha   90.00
_cell.angle_beta   90.00
_cell.angle_gamma   90.00
#
_symmetry.space_group_name_H-M   'P 1'
#
loop_
_entity.id
_entity.type
_entity.pdbx_description
1 polymer ?
#
loop_
_entity_poly.entity_id
_entity_poly.type
_entity_poly.pdbx_seq_one_letter_code
_entity_poly.pdbx_strand_id
1 'polypeptide(L)'
;EGLVTAFLLYCMGSLTVLGAIEEGTGNTPNLFYLKSLMDGFSSIVLASTLGVGVLFSSIPLLIYQGGLTLIASFAASSLTNSMVNELSAVGGILLVALGFNILNVKHFEVINMLPALLFIILLTLIFT
;
A
#
# COMPACT_ATOMS: atom_id res chain seq x y z
N GLU A 1 -12.28 -11.27 -8.97
CA GLU A 1 -12.47 -10.56 -7.69
C GLU A 1 -11.35 -10.82 -6.70
N GLY A 2 -11.04 -12.07 -6.35
CA GLY A 2 -9.98 -12.39 -5.39
C GLY A 2 -8.60 -11.80 -5.67
N LEU A 3 -8.20 -11.72 -6.95
CA LEU A 3 -6.99 -11.00 -7.40
C LEU A 3 -6.98 -9.54 -6.92
N VAL A 4 -8.09 -8.83 -7.14
CA VAL A 4 -8.22 -7.40 -6.88
C VAL A 4 -8.34 -7.14 -5.38
N THR A 5 -9.10 -7.96 -4.66
CA THR A 5 -9.21 -7.86 -3.19
C THR A 5 -7.88 -8.13 -2.50
N ALA A 6 -7.14 -9.16 -2.92
CA ALA A 6 -5.81 -9.45 -2.40
C ALA A 6 -4.83 -8.32 -2.75
N PHE A 7 -4.80 -7.87 -4.02
CA PHE A 7 -3.97 -6.74 -4.44
C PHE A 7 -4.25 -5.48 -3.63
N LEU A 8 -5.53 -5.14 -3.39
CA LEU A 8 -5.88 -3.98 -2.56
C LEU A 8 -5.47 -4.16 -1.12
N LEU A 9 -5.66 -5.36 -0.54
CA LEU A 9 -5.20 -5.66 0.82
C LEU A 9 -3.70 -5.46 0.98
N TYR A 10 -2.94 -5.89 -0.03
CA TYR A 10 -1.50 -5.79 -0.04
C TYR A 10 -1.01 -4.36 -0.35
N CYS A 11 -1.59 -3.67 -1.35
CA CYS A 11 -1.12 -2.35 -1.78
C CYS A 11 -1.66 -1.18 -0.98
N MET A 12 -2.84 -1.28 -0.35
CA MET A 12 -3.41 -0.19 0.46
C MET A 12 -2.73 -0.02 1.84
N GLY A 13 -1.66 -0.75 2.11
CA GLY A 13 -0.91 -0.59 3.37
C GLY A 13 -0.12 0.72 3.42
N SER A 14 -0.28 1.50 4.50
CA SER A 14 0.60 2.63 4.83
C SER A 14 2.08 2.22 4.90
N LEU A 15 2.33 0.95 5.26
CA LEU A 15 3.66 0.33 5.28
C LEU A 15 4.37 0.32 3.93
N THR A 16 3.64 0.34 2.81
CA THR A 16 4.23 0.38 1.46
C THR A 16 4.93 1.70 1.21
N VAL A 17 4.29 2.79 1.63
CA VAL A 17 4.81 4.16 1.52
C VAL A 17 5.89 4.37 2.57
N LEU A 18 5.61 4.00 3.81
CA LEU A 18 6.51 4.22 4.93
C LEU A 18 7.81 3.40 4.78
N GLY A 19 7.71 2.18 4.25
CA GLY A 19 8.86 1.35 3.90
C GLY A 19 9.68 1.92 2.75
N ALA A 20 9.04 2.50 1.72
CA ALA A 20 9.74 3.15 0.61
C ALA A 20 10.55 4.37 1.07
N ILE A 21 10.09 5.07 2.10
CA ILE A 21 10.77 6.22 2.70
C ILE A 21 11.90 5.77 3.62
N GLU A 22 11.70 4.72 4.42
CA GLU A 22 12.74 4.15 5.26
C GLU A 22 13.92 3.62 4.40
N GLU A 23 13.63 2.93 3.30
CA GLU A 23 14.65 2.57 2.29
C GLU A 23 15.29 3.81 1.64
N GLY A 24 14.47 4.78 1.21
CA GLY A 24 14.95 5.99 0.52
C GLY A 24 15.85 6.88 1.39
N THR A 25 15.70 6.83 2.71
CA THR A 25 16.54 7.56 3.68
C THR A 25 17.81 6.79 4.08
N GLY A 26 18.05 5.61 3.50
CA GLY A 26 19.23 4.79 3.78
C GLY A 26 19.18 4.03 5.11
N ASN A 27 18.00 3.98 5.76
CA ASN A 27 17.79 3.16 6.93
C ASN A 27 17.59 1.69 6.55
N THR A 28 17.83 0.79 7.50
CA THR A 28 17.56 -0.63 7.31
C THR A 28 16.07 -0.86 7.03
N PRO A 29 15.70 -1.64 6.00
CA PRO A 29 14.32 -1.75 5.51
C PRO A 29 13.43 -2.66 6.39
N ASN A 30 13.38 -2.40 7.69
CA ASN A 30 12.62 -3.20 8.66
C ASN A 30 11.13 -3.21 8.33
N LEU A 31 10.58 -2.10 7.82
CA LEU A 31 9.17 -2.05 7.43
C LEU A 31 8.83 -2.93 6.24
N PHE A 32 9.71 -3.04 5.23
CA PHE A 32 9.46 -3.95 4.12
C PHE A 32 9.62 -5.41 4.53
N TYR A 33 10.52 -5.74 5.46
CA TYR A 33 10.59 -7.09 6.04
C TYR A 33 9.32 -7.45 6.81
N LEU A 34 8.83 -6.54 7.66
CA LEU A 34 7.58 -6.73 8.39
C LEU A 34 6.40 -6.91 7.43
N LYS A 35 6.33 -6.08 6.38
CA LYS A 35 5.29 -6.17 5.36
C LYS A 35 5.34 -7.49 4.60
N SER A 36 6.52 -7.94 4.20
CA SER A 36 6.69 -9.22 3.48
C SER A 36 6.21 -10.40 4.32
N LEU A 37 6.45 -10.38 5.63
CA LEU A 37 5.90 -11.38 6.55
C LEU A 37 4.37 -11.31 6.62
N MET A 38 3.79 -10.11 6.77
CA MET A 38 2.33 -9.92 6.82
C MET A 38 1.63 -10.35 5.53
N ASP A 39 2.19 -9.99 4.37
CA ASP A 39 1.66 -10.35 3.07
C ASP A 39 1.80 -11.87 2.83
N GLY A 40 2.89 -12.48 3.31
CA GLY A 40 3.11 -13.93 3.32
C GLY A 40 2.04 -14.69 4.11
N PHE A 41 1.80 -14.31 5.38
CA PHE A 41 0.73 -14.91 6.19
C PHE A 41 -0.65 -14.70 5.56
N SER A 42 -0.93 -13.49 5.10
CA SER A 42 -2.21 -13.15 4.46
C SER A 42 -2.41 -13.91 3.14
N SER A 43 -1.35 -14.21 2.39
CA SER A 43 -1.44 -14.98 1.14
C SER A 43 -1.87 -16.42 1.36
N ILE A 44 -1.46 -17.04 2.48
CA ILE A 44 -1.89 -18.39 2.84
C ILE A 44 -3.40 -18.40 3.12
N VAL A 45 -3.88 -17.43 3.91
CA VAL A 45 -5.30 -17.31 4.26
C VAL A 45 -6.14 -16.96 3.02
N LEU A 46 -5.72 -15.97 2.25
CA LEU A 46 -6.43 -15.54 1.05
C LEU A 46 -6.39 -16.62 -0.04
N ALA A 47 -5.30 -17.37 -0.20
CA ALA A 47 -5.23 -18.46 -1.17
C ALA A 47 -6.21 -19.59 -0.83
N SER A 48 -6.43 -19.86 0.46
CA SER A 48 -7.44 -20.84 0.90
C SER A 48 -8.88 -20.41 0.59
N THR A 49 -9.15 -19.10 0.52
CA THR A 49 -10.49 -18.54 0.32
C THR A 49 -10.77 -18.16 -1.14
N LEU A 50 -9.77 -17.61 -1.84
CA LEU A 50 -9.86 -17.00 -3.17
C LEU A 50 -9.13 -17.80 -4.26
N GLY A 51 -8.43 -18.89 -3.88
CA GLY A 51 -7.80 -19.83 -4.79
C GLY A 51 -6.54 -19.29 -5.50
N VAL A 52 -6.26 -19.85 -6.69
CA VAL A 52 -5.06 -19.58 -7.51
C VAL A 52 -4.94 -18.12 -7.94
N GLY A 53 -6.03 -17.33 -7.85
CA GLY A 53 -6.02 -15.90 -8.15
C GLY A 53 -5.06 -15.08 -7.27
N VAL A 54 -4.70 -15.57 -6.09
CA VAL A 54 -3.74 -14.89 -5.19
C VAL A 54 -2.31 -14.97 -5.75
N LEU A 55 -1.92 -16.09 -6.37
CA LEU A 55 -0.59 -16.23 -6.99
C LEU A 55 -0.40 -15.22 -8.12
N PHE A 56 -1.44 -15.02 -8.95
CA PHE A 56 -1.41 -14.01 -10.02
C PHE A 56 -1.39 -12.56 -9.50
N SER A 57 -1.72 -12.31 -8.23
CA SER A 57 -1.68 -10.97 -7.64
C SER A 57 -0.27 -10.46 -7.38
N SER A 58 0.72 -11.37 -7.32
CA SER A 58 2.13 -11.03 -7.12
C SER A 58 2.70 -10.16 -8.25
N ILE A 59 2.26 -10.37 -9.49
CA ILE A 59 2.75 -9.62 -10.67
C ILE A 59 2.36 -8.13 -10.58
N PRO A 60 1.06 -7.75 -10.48
CA PRO A 60 0.68 -6.35 -10.33
C PRO A 60 1.22 -5.74 -9.03
N LEU A 61 1.35 -6.53 -7.95
CA LEU A 61 2.01 -6.09 -6.72
C LEU A 61 3.45 -5.66 -6.97
N LEU A 62 4.24 -6.49 -7.66
CA LEU A 62 5.65 -6.22 -7.92
C LEU A 62 5.81 -4.96 -8.78
N ILE A 63 4.97 -4.80 -9.79
CA ILE A 63 4.96 -3.60 -10.66
C ILE A 63 4.57 -2.35 -9.85
N TYR A 64 3.50 -2.42 -9.06
CA TYR A 64 2.99 -1.27 -8.33
C TYR A 64 3.92 -0.88 -7.18
N GLN A 65 4.26 -1.83 -6.31
CA GLN A 65 5.13 -1.61 -5.15
C GLN A 65 6.55 -1.27 -5.57
N GLY A 66 7.11 -2.01 -6.54
CA GLY A 66 8.43 -1.73 -7.08
C GLY A 66 8.50 -0.36 -7.77
N GLY A 67 7.48 0.00 -8.56
CA GLY A 67 7.39 1.32 -9.18
C GLY A 67 7.26 2.44 -8.15
N LEU A 68 6.43 2.25 -7.12
CA LEU A 68 6.26 3.22 -6.04
C LEU A 68 7.57 3.41 -5.25
N THR A 69 8.28 2.33 -4.91
CA THR A 69 9.58 2.40 -4.22
C THR A 69 10.62 3.13 -5.06
N LEU A 70 10.65 2.90 -6.38
CA LEU A 70 11.58 3.57 -7.28
C LEU A 70 11.30 5.08 -7.35
N ILE A 71 10.03 5.46 -7.52
CA ILE A 71 9.59 6.88 -7.51
C ILE A 71 9.90 7.52 -6.15
N ALA A 72 9.61 6.82 -5.05
CA ALA A 72 9.87 7.30 -3.71
C ALA A 72 11.37 7.45 -3.42
N SER A 73 12.23 6.56 -3.94
CA SER A 73 13.68 6.68 -3.82
C SER A 73 14.21 7.94 -4.52
N PHE A 74 13.69 8.28 -5.70
CA PHE A 74 13.99 9.55 -6.37
C PHE A 74 13.42 10.77 -5.63
N ALA A 75 12.22 10.64 -5.06
CA ALA A 75 11.52 11.70 -4.33
C ALA A 75 11.92 11.80 -2.85
N ALA A 76 12.75 10.90 -2.31
CA ALA A 76 13.08 10.80 -0.89
C ALA A 76 13.72 12.08 -0.36
N SER A 77 14.45 12.80 -1.20
CA SER A 77 15.03 14.11 -0.89
C SER A 77 14.00 15.23 -0.71
N SER A 78 12.79 15.06 -1.24
CA SER A 78 11.68 16.03 -1.20
C SER A 78 10.56 15.63 -0.21
N LEU A 79 10.65 14.46 0.41
CA LEU A 79 9.65 13.92 1.33
C LEU A 79 9.90 14.42 2.76
N THR A 80 9.09 15.36 3.23
CA THR A 80 9.10 15.85 4.61
C THR A 80 8.32 14.92 5.55
N ASN A 81 8.69 14.90 6.84
CA ASN A 81 8.01 14.11 7.87
C ASN A 81 6.49 14.35 7.93
N SER A 82 6.04 15.57 7.63
CA SER A 82 4.61 15.91 7.56
C SER A 82 3.90 15.15 6.42
N MET A 83 4.51 15.05 5.23
CA MET A 83 3.94 14.32 4.09
C MET A 83 3.76 12.82 4.42
N VAL A 84 4.74 12.24 5.13
CA VAL A 84 4.71 10.84 5.56
C VAL A 84 3.53 10.55 6.48
N ASN A 85 3.24 11.48 7.39
CA ASN A 85 2.16 11.35 8.36
C ASN A 85 0.79 11.40 7.66
N GLU A 86 0.62 12.32 6.69
CA GLU A 86 -0.60 12.43 5.89
C GLU A 86 -0.84 11.19 5.00
N LEU A 87 0.20 10.67 4.33
CA LEU A 87 0.07 9.43 3.57
C LEU A 87 -0.28 8.23 4.47
N SER A 88 0.30 8.16 5.67
CA SER A 88 0.02 7.08 6.62
C SER A 88 -1.42 7.15 7.14
N ALA A 89 -1.92 8.37 7.43
CA ALA A 89 -3.29 8.58 7.85
C ALA A 89 -4.30 8.14 6.78
N VAL A 90 -4.07 8.53 5.52
CA VAL A 90 -4.97 8.16 4.42
C VAL A 90 -4.88 6.69 4.06
N GLY A 91 -3.67 6.10 4.03
CA GLY A 91 -3.49 4.66 3.88
C GLY A 91 -4.22 3.86 4.97
N GLY A 92 -4.16 4.33 6.22
CA GLY A 92 -4.89 3.72 7.35
C GLY A 92 -6.42 3.74 7.16
N ILE A 93 -6.98 4.86 6.70
CA ILE A 93 -8.43 4.98 6.43
C ILE A 93 -8.86 4.04 5.29
N LEU A 94 -8.05 3.93 4.23
CA LEU A 94 -8.31 3.03 3.11
C LEU A 94 -8.28 1.56 3.53
N LEU A 95 -7.36 1.17 4.42
CA LEU A 95 -7.34 -0.17 5.04
C LEU A 95 -8.62 -0.45 5.84
N VAL A 96 -9.10 0.52 6.63
CA VAL A 96 -10.34 0.37 7.39
C VAL A 96 -11.53 0.19 6.43
N ALA A 97 -11.63 0.99 5.37
CA ALA A 97 -12.67 0.87 4.35
C ALA A 97 -12.64 -0.50 3.66
N LEU A 98 -11.44 -1.03 3.40
CA LEU A 98 -11.26 -2.37 2.84
C LEU A 98 -11.68 -3.47 3.84
N GLY A 99 -11.38 -3.30 5.12
CA GLY A 99 -11.85 -4.19 6.19
C GLY A 99 -13.37 -4.30 6.24
N PHE A 100 -14.09 -3.18 6.11
CA PHE A 100 -15.55 -3.18 5.98
C PHE A 100 -16.05 -3.92 4.74
N ASN A 101 -15.30 -3.84 3.64
CA ASN A 101 -15.63 -4.53 2.39
C ASN A 101 -15.46 -6.06 2.53
N ILE A 102 -14.39 -6.51 3.18
CA ILE A 102 -14.14 -7.94 3.47
C ILE A 102 -15.20 -8.51 4.43
N LEU A 103 -15.58 -7.73 5.45
CA LEU A 103 -16.64 -8.11 6.39
C LEU A 103 -18.05 -8.11 5.76
N ASN A 104 -18.20 -7.73 4.49
CA ASN A 104 -19.48 -7.62 3.78
C ASN A 104 -20.53 -6.73 4.49
N VAL A 105 -20.09 -5.84 5.38
CA VAL A 105 -20.98 -4.92 6.11
C VAL A 105 -21.37 -3.76 5.20
N LYS A 106 -20.41 -3.21 4.46
CA LYS A 106 -20.65 -2.12 3.50
C LYS A 106 -19.60 -2.15 2.38
N HIS A 107 -20.08 -2.13 1.14
CA HIS A 107 -19.21 -2.11 -0.04
C HIS A 107 -18.73 -0.69 -0.29
N PHE A 108 -17.41 -0.49 -0.25
CA PHE A 108 -16.76 0.77 -0.62
C PHE A 108 -15.94 0.54 -1.89
N GLU A 109 -16.02 1.44 -2.86
CA GLU A 109 -15.20 1.40 -4.06
C GLU A 109 -13.78 1.91 -3.76
N VAL A 110 -13.06 1.15 -2.95
CA VAL A 110 -11.71 1.48 -2.42
C VAL A 110 -10.71 1.76 -3.56
N ILE A 111 -10.89 1.13 -4.73
CA ILE A 111 -10.12 1.39 -5.97
C ILE A 111 -10.25 2.84 -6.43
N ASN A 112 -11.46 3.39 -6.39
CA ASN A 112 -11.72 4.77 -6.83
C ASN A 112 -11.17 5.80 -5.84
N MET A 113 -10.80 5.36 -4.63
CA MET A 113 -10.16 6.20 -3.61
C MET A 113 -8.62 6.11 -3.65
N LEU A 114 -8.05 5.17 -4.41
CA LEU A 114 -6.61 5.03 -4.61
C LEU A 114 -5.92 6.30 -5.15
N PRO A 115 -6.53 7.09 -6.06
CA PRO A 115 -5.94 8.35 -6.54
C PRO A 115 -5.68 9.37 -5.42
N ALA A 116 -6.36 9.27 -4.27
CA ALA A 116 -6.16 10.17 -3.14
C ALA A 116 -4.70 10.17 -2.65
N LEU A 117 -4.02 9.02 -2.68
CA LEU A 117 -2.60 8.91 -2.32
C LEU A 117 -1.70 9.74 -3.24
N LEU A 118 -1.95 9.71 -4.56
CA LEU A 118 -1.23 10.53 -5.54
C LEU A 118 -1.51 12.03 -5.33
N PHE A 119 -2.76 12.38 -5.05
CA PHE A 119 -3.15 13.76 -4.78
C PHE A 119 -2.43 14.34 -3.56
N ILE A 120 -2.26 13.57 -2.46
CA ILE A 120 -1.56 14.04 -1.26
C ILE A 120 -0.09 14.33 -1.54
N ILE A 121 0.59 13.45 -2.29
CA ILE A 121 1.98 13.67 -2.69
C ILE A 121 2.09 14.95 -3.51
N LEU A 122 1.22 15.12 -4.51
CA LEU A 122 1.25 16.26 -5.42
C LEU A 122 0.95 17.59 -4.69
N LEU A 123 -0.04 17.57 -3.80
CA LEU A 123 -0.52 18.74 -3.07
C LEU A 123 0.49 19.17 -1.99
N THR A 124 1.12 18.20 -1.31
CA THR A 124 2.16 18.50 -0.32
C THR A 124 3.44 19.02 -1.00
N LEU A 125 3.77 18.56 -2.21
CA LEU A 125 4.91 19.09 -2.98
C LEU A 125 4.70 20.53 -3.46
N ILE A 126 3.45 20.96 -3.68
CA ILE A 126 3.10 22.34 -4.06
C ILE A 126 3.09 23.29 -2.85
N PHE A 127 2.74 22.77 -1.65
CA PHE A 127 2.54 23.58 -0.43
C PHE A 127 3.74 23.56 0.54
N THR A 128 4.86 22.91 0.22
CA THR A 128 6.10 22.87 1.02
C THR A 128 7.21 23.63 0.29
#